data_AF-A0A1Q3ATD1-F1
#
_entry.id   AF-A0A1Q3ATD1-F1
#
_cell.length_a   1.000
_cell.length_b   1.000
_cell.length_c   1.000
_cell.angle_alpha   90.00
_cell.angle_beta   90.00
_cell.angle_gamma   90.00
#
_symmetry.space_group_name_H-M   'P 1'
#
loop_
_entity.id
_entity.type
_entity.pdbx_description
1 polymer ?
#
loop_
_entity_poly.entity_id
_entity_poly.type
_entity_poly.pdbx_seq_one_letter_code
_entity_poly.pdbx_strand_id
1 'polypeptide(L)'
;VVQGRDESLRDYLTRFNKESLTVKDLEPSFAMAALSNGLRNSSSFTFSLLKRPALDMADLLKRAERYVNAEEEMAARKQKTPWSDHQEERGGHSRNVPGKKGKEEGEVGPNQGRPPAQTF
;
A
#
# COMPACT_ATOMS: atom_id res chain seq x y z
N VAL A 1 1.66 28.80 -9.47
CA VAL A 1 1.91 27.82 -8.38
C VAL A 1 2.02 26.44 -9.00
N VAL A 2 3.02 25.65 -8.61
CA VAL A 2 3.15 24.24 -9.04
C VAL A 2 3.27 23.35 -7.80
N GLN A 3 2.78 22.12 -7.91
CA GLN A 3 2.85 21.12 -6.87
C GLN A 3 4.31 20.67 -6.71
N GLY A 4 4.82 20.78 -5.49
CA GLY A 4 6.19 20.36 -5.15
C GLY A 4 6.39 18.85 -5.26
N ARG A 5 7.65 18.41 -5.36
CA ARG A 5 7.98 16.97 -5.46
C ARG A 5 7.45 16.17 -4.28
N ASP A 6 7.51 16.72 -3.07
CA ASP A 6 7.14 16.02 -1.83
C ASP A 6 5.88 16.62 -1.19
N GLU A 7 5.14 17.43 -1.95
CA GLU A 7 3.95 18.13 -1.48
C GLU A 7 2.68 17.30 -1.68
N SER A 8 1.85 17.21 -0.64
CA SER A 8 0.54 16.56 -0.71
C SER A 8 -0.42 17.29 -1.67
N LEU A 9 -1.44 16.59 -2.16
CA LEU A 9 -2.47 17.26 -2.97
C LEU A 9 -3.19 18.35 -2.18
N ARG A 10 -3.41 18.14 -0.87
CA ARG A 10 -4.07 19.09 0.03
C ARG A 10 -3.30 20.40 0.17
N ASP A 11 -2.00 20.31 0.40
CA ASP A 11 -1.15 21.48 0.60
C ASP A 11 -1.06 22.31 -0.70
N TYR A 12 -0.93 21.62 -1.83
CA TYR A 12 -0.94 22.26 -3.14
C TYR A 12 -2.25 23.03 -3.39
N LEU A 13 -3.40 22.39 -3.17
CA LEU A 13 -4.71 23.04 -3.35
C LEU A 13 -4.89 24.24 -2.41
N THR A 14 -4.39 24.12 -1.18
CA THR A 14 -4.43 25.21 -0.20
C THR A 14 -3.61 26.42 -0.68
N ARG A 15 -2.38 26.18 -1.16
CA ARG A 15 -1.54 27.25 -1.72
C ARG A 15 -2.14 27.84 -3.00
N PHE A 16 -2.62 26.99 -3.90
CA PHE A 16 -3.28 27.43 -5.12
C PHE A 16 -4.48 28.33 -4.81
N ASN A 17 -5.34 27.93 -3.87
CA ASN A 17 -6.50 28.73 -3.47
C ASN A 17 -6.07 30.09 -2.90
N LYS A 18 -5.08 30.12 -1.99
CA LYS A 18 -4.56 31.37 -1.43
C LYS A 18 -4.07 32.33 -2.51
N GLU A 19 -3.32 31.82 -3.49
CA GLU A 19 -2.82 32.64 -4.62
C GLU A 19 -3.96 33.06 -5.55
N SER A 20 -4.94 32.20 -5.79
CA SER A 20 -6.09 32.51 -6.65
C SER A 20 -6.91 33.69 -6.14
N LEU A 21 -7.01 33.87 -4.82
CA LEU A 21 -7.70 35.00 -4.18
C LEU A 21 -6.98 36.34 -4.38
N THR A 22 -5.71 36.33 -4.77
CA THR A 22 -4.95 37.56 -5.05
C THR A 22 -5.14 38.06 -6.47
N VAL A 23 -5.67 37.21 -7.37
CA VAL A 23 -5.89 37.53 -8.78
C VAL A 23 -7.28 38.13 -8.95
N LYS A 24 -7.34 39.39 -9.37
CA LYS A 24 -8.61 40.05 -9.69
C LYS A 24 -9.22 39.43 -10.95
N ASP A 25 -10.55 39.29 -10.95
CA ASP A 25 -11.34 38.81 -12.10
C ASP A 25 -10.86 37.47 -12.67
N LEU A 26 -10.48 36.55 -11.77
CA LEU A 26 -10.02 35.22 -12.13
C LEU A 26 -11.16 34.36 -12.69
N GLU A 27 -11.14 34.13 -14.00
CA GLU A 27 -12.09 33.24 -14.66
C GLU A 27 -11.96 31.78 -14.18
N PRO A 28 -13.09 31.09 -13.86
CA PRO A 28 -13.05 29.70 -13.38
C PRO A 28 -12.36 28.73 -14.34
N SER A 29 -12.51 28.93 -15.65
CA SER A 29 -11.86 28.11 -16.68
C SER A 29 -10.33 28.27 -16.65
N PHE A 30 -9.84 29.49 -16.45
CA PHE A 30 -8.41 29.76 -16.32
C PHE A 30 -7.87 29.20 -15.01
N ALA A 31 -8.60 29.35 -13.90
CA ALA A 31 -8.24 28.74 -12.63
C ALA A 31 -8.14 27.21 -12.74
N MET A 32 -9.10 26.57 -13.42
CA MET A 32 -9.13 25.13 -13.62
C MET A 32 -7.93 24.64 -14.46
N ALA A 33 -7.61 25.36 -15.53
CA ALA A 33 -6.44 25.07 -16.37
C ALA A 33 -5.13 25.26 -15.60
N ALA A 34 -5.00 26.37 -14.86
CA ALA A 34 -3.82 26.67 -14.04
C ALA A 34 -3.61 25.63 -12.92
N LEU A 35 -4.69 25.20 -12.28
CA LEU A 35 -4.66 24.12 -11.28
C LEU A 35 -4.19 22.82 -11.94
N SER A 36 -4.84 22.41 -13.03
CA SER A 36 -4.52 21.14 -13.72
C SER A 36 -3.07 21.10 -14.22
N ASN A 37 -2.59 22.20 -14.79
CA ASN A 37 -1.21 22.34 -15.26
C ASN A 37 -0.18 22.42 -14.12
N GLY A 38 -0.60 22.87 -12.93
CA GLY A 38 0.26 22.96 -11.77
C GLY A 38 0.40 21.63 -11.01
N LEU A 39 -0.37 20.60 -11.33
CA LEU A 39 -0.29 19.29 -10.67
C LEU A 39 0.99 18.54 -11.05
N ARG A 40 1.48 17.71 -10.12
CA ARG A 40 2.63 16.86 -10.37
C ARG A 40 2.27 15.71 -11.32
N ASN A 41 3.00 15.58 -12.44
CA ASN A 41 2.73 14.59 -13.50
C ASN A 41 2.65 13.14 -13.03
N SER A 42 3.40 12.77 -11.98
CA SER A 42 3.43 11.41 -11.44
C SER A 42 2.32 11.12 -10.42
N SER A 43 1.44 12.07 -10.12
CA SER A 43 0.40 11.88 -9.11
C SER A 43 -0.78 11.05 -9.64
N SER A 44 -1.36 10.22 -8.78
CA SER A 44 -2.57 9.45 -9.10
C SER A 44 -3.74 10.34 -9.52
N PHE A 45 -3.83 11.55 -8.98
CA PHE A 45 -4.85 12.52 -9.35
C PHE A 45 -4.65 13.04 -10.78
N THR A 46 -3.42 13.38 -11.19
CA THR A 46 -3.12 13.79 -12.57
C THR A 46 -3.48 12.69 -13.57
N PHE A 47 -3.12 11.43 -13.29
CA PHE A 47 -3.53 10.30 -14.13
C PHE A 47 -5.05 10.14 -14.22
N SER A 48 -5.78 10.42 -13.14
CA SER A 48 -7.25 10.42 -13.13
C SER A 48 -7.84 11.44 -14.10
N LEU A 49 -7.28 12.64 -14.14
CA LEU A 49 -7.72 13.72 -15.02
C LEU A 49 -7.39 13.42 -16.48
N LEU A 50 -6.23 12.81 -16.76
CA LEU A 50 -5.86 12.36 -18.11
C LEU A 50 -6.80 11.27 -18.62
N LYS A 51 -7.17 10.30 -17.77
CA LYS A 51 -8.10 9.22 -18.14
C LYS A 51 -9.52 9.72 -18.34
N ARG A 52 -9.95 10.65 -17.49
CA ARG A 52 -11.29 11.24 -17.55
C ARG A 52 -11.18 12.73 -17.20
N PRO A 53 -11.18 13.63 -18.19
CA PRO A 53 -11.17 15.06 -17.93
C PRO A 53 -12.29 15.47 -16.97
N ALA A 54 -12.03 16.49 -16.16
CA ALA A 54 -13.08 17.09 -15.34
C ALA A 54 -13.95 18.00 -16.22
N LEU A 55 -15.26 17.98 -15.98
CA LEU A 55 -16.24 18.75 -16.77
C LEU A 55 -16.22 20.23 -16.42
N ASP A 56 -16.07 20.52 -15.13
CA ASP A 56 -16.04 21.86 -14.56
C ASP A 56 -15.21 21.88 -13.27
N MET A 57 -15.07 23.07 -12.68
CA MET A 57 -14.35 23.25 -11.42
C MET A 57 -14.96 22.41 -10.28
N ALA A 58 -16.28 22.24 -10.24
CA ALA A 58 -16.95 21.51 -9.17
C ALA A 58 -16.63 20.00 -9.23
N ASP A 59 -16.67 19.37 -10.41
CA ASP A 59 -16.26 17.97 -10.58
C ASP A 59 -14.78 17.79 -10.25
N LEU A 60 -13.93 18.74 -10.65
CA LEU A 60 -12.50 18.71 -10.34
C LEU A 60 -12.26 18.72 -8.82
N LEU A 61 -12.87 19.65 -8.10
CA LEU A 61 -12.69 19.78 -6.65
C LEU A 61 -13.28 18.57 -5.89
N LYS A 62 -14.48 18.13 -6.27
CA LYS A 62 -15.10 16.93 -5.69
C LYS A 62 -14.25 15.68 -5.90
N ARG A 63 -13.56 15.60 -7.05
CA ARG A 63 -12.63 14.51 -7.32
C ARG A 63 -11.35 14.66 -6.51
N ALA A 64 -10.78 15.86 -6.45
CA ALA A 64 -9.58 16.15 -5.68
C ALA A 64 -9.76 15.77 -4.20
N GLU A 65 -10.90 16.10 -3.60
CA GLU A 65 -11.26 15.73 -2.23
C GLU A 65 -11.17 14.21 -1.99
N ARG A 66 -11.69 13.39 -2.91
CA ARG A 66 -11.58 11.93 -2.80
C ARG A 66 -10.14 11.45 -2.81
N TYR A 67 -9.27 12.08 -3.59
CA TYR A 67 -7.85 11.73 -3.64
C TYR A 67 -7.11 12.22 -2.41
N VAL A 68 -7.43 13.39 -1.88
CA VAL A 68 -6.89 13.87 -0.59
C VAL A 68 -7.23 12.89 0.53
N ASN A 69 -8.49 12.50 0.65
CA ASN A 69 -8.93 11.54 1.68
C ASN A 69 -8.22 10.19 1.53
N ALA A 70 -8.04 9.70 0.29
CA ALA A 70 -7.32 8.47 0.03
C ALA A 70 -5.81 8.58 0.36
N GLU A 71 -5.16 9.70 0.02
CA GLU A 71 -3.76 9.97 0.40
C GLU A 71 -3.59 9.98 1.92
N GLU A 72 -4.47 10.68 2.64
CA GLU A 72 -4.48 10.76 4.10
C GLU A 72 -4.73 9.39 4.76
N GLU A 73 -5.68 8.60 4.27
CA GLU A 73 -5.96 7.26 4.78
C GLU A 73 -4.77 6.31 4.58
N MET A 74 -4.14 6.36 3.40
CA MET A 74 -2.96 5.54 3.09
C MET A 74 -1.75 5.94 3.94
N ALA A 75 -1.56 7.23 4.21
CA ALA A 75 -0.53 7.72 5.11
C ALA A 75 -0.78 7.22 6.55
N ALA A 76 -2.02 7.30 7.04
CA ALA A 76 -2.39 6.81 8.38
C ALA A 76 -2.19 5.29 8.52
N ARG A 77 -2.45 4.50 7.47
CA ARG A 77 -2.19 3.05 7.46
C ARG A 77 -0.71 2.73 7.59
N LYS A 78 0.16 3.46 6.88
CA LYS A 78 1.63 3.29 6.94
C LYS A 78 2.19 3.58 8.34
N GLN A 79 1.62 4.55 9.05
CA GLN A 79 2.04 4.88 10.42
C GLN A 79 1.62 3.83 11.45
N LYS A 80 0.57 3.04 11.16
CA LYS A 80 0.03 2.01 12.06
C LYS A 80 0.71 0.64 11.91
N THR A 81 1.65 0.48 10.98
CA THR A 81 2.45 -0.74 10.82
C THR A 81 3.89 -0.51 11.33
N PRO A 82 4.17 -0.69 12.63
CA PRO A 82 5.52 -0.98 13.08
C PRO A 82 5.81 -2.46 12.79
N TRP A 83 6.32 -2.76 11.60
CA TRP A 83 6.87 -4.11 11.33
C TRP A 83 8.19 -4.01 10.55
N SER A 84 9.22 -3.59 11.27
CA SER A 84 10.59 -4.11 11.14
C SER A 84 11.40 -3.56 12.31
N ASP A 85 11.37 -4.29 13.42
CA ASP A 85 12.48 -4.30 14.40
C ASP A 85 12.39 -5.56 15.29
N HIS A 86 12.26 -6.71 14.64
CA HIS A 86 12.66 -7.98 15.24
C HIS A 86 13.57 -8.71 14.25
N GLN A 87 14.77 -8.18 14.11
CA GLN A 87 15.94 -8.96 13.72
C GLN A 87 16.57 -9.49 15.02
N GLU A 88 16.54 -10.81 15.22
CA GLU A 88 17.71 -11.61 15.64
C GLU A 88 17.34 -13.08 15.86
N GLU A 89 17.91 -13.94 15.01
CA GLU A 89 18.76 -15.06 15.43
C GLU A 89 18.33 -15.86 16.68
N ARG A 90 17.66 -17.00 16.49
CA ARG A 90 18.18 -18.30 16.98
C ARG A 90 17.24 -19.47 16.68
N GLY A 91 17.86 -20.55 16.19
CA GLY A 91 17.47 -21.89 16.59
C GLY A 91 16.56 -22.61 15.60
N GLY A 92 17.20 -23.20 14.59
CA GLY A 92 16.67 -24.43 14.03
C GLY A 92 16.45 -25.50 15.12
N HIS A 93 15.61 -26.49 14.79
CA HIS A 93 15.27 -27.66 15.59
C HIS A 93 14.44 -27.43 16.86
N SER A 94 13.12 -27.61 16.74
CA SER A 94 12.42 -28.51 17.66
C SER A 94 11.06 -28.93 17.08
N ARG A 95 11.03 -30.04 16.34
CA ARG A 95 9.79 -30.83 16.20
C ARG A 95 9.72 -31.76 17.40
N ASN A 96 9.11 -31.31 18.49
CA ASN A 96 8.71 -32.19 19.57
C ASN A 96 7.24 -32.60 19.35
N VAL A 97 7.08 -33.76 18.69
CA VAL A 97 5.80 -34.46 18.56
C VAL A 97 5.37 -34.96 19.96
N PRO A 98 4.15 -34.65 20.47
CA PRO A 98 3.67 -35.23 21.71
C PRO A 98 2.99 -36.58 21.42
N GLY A 99 3.78 -37.66 21.40
CA GLY A 99 3.25 -39.03 21.34
C GLY A 99 3.06 -39.60 22.74
N LYS A 100 1.89 -39.39 23.36
CA LYS A 100 1.45 -40.21 24.49
C LYS A 100 0.55 -41.33 23.99
N LYS A 101 0.87 -42.57 24.41
CA LYS A 101 -0.04 -43.60 24.96
C LYS A 101 0.13 -44.99 24.31
N GLY A 102 0.50 -45.98 25.14
CA GLY A 102 0.33 -47.41 24.89
C GLY A 102 1.53 -48.29 25.22
N LYS A 103 1.67 -48.70 26.49
CA LYS A 103 2.40 -49.91 26.88
C LYS A 103 1.37 -51.04 26.98
N GLU A 104 1.57 -52.17 26.31
CA GLU A 104 1.62 -53.49 26.97
C GLU A 104 2.11 -54.56 26.00
N GLU A 105 2.83 -55.50 26.58
CA GLU A 105 3.71 -56.49 25.96
C GLU A 105 2.96 -57.78 25.60
N GLY A 106 3.50 -58.53 24.64
CA GLY A 106 3.08 -59.89 24.31
C GLY A 106 4.06 -60.55 23.34
N GLU A 107 4.95 -61.38 23.89
CA GLU A 107 5.96 -62.20 23.20
C GLU A 107 5.37 -63.17 22.17
N VAL A 108 6.05 -63.43 21.04
CA VAL A 108 6.83 -64.66 20.76
C VAL A 108 7.34 -64.74 19.31
N GLY A 109 8.65 -64.99 19.14
CA GLY A 109 9.16 -65.99 18.17
C GLY A 109 9.60 -65.54 16.76
N PRO A 110 10.82 -65.89 16.28
CA PRO A 110 11.42 -65.35 15.06
C PRO A 110 11.36 -66.30 13.85
N ASN A 111 11.23 -65.78 12.62
CA ASN A 111 11.73 -66.45 11.40
C ASN A 111 11.79 -65.47 10.21
N GLN A 112 13.00 -65.03 9.85
CA GLN A 112 13.78 -65.46 8.66
C GLN A 112 13.30 -64.90 7.31
N GLY A 113 14.14 -64.07 6.70
CA GLY A 113 14.03 -63.65 5.30
C GLY A 113 14.74 -62.33 4.97
N ARG A 114 16.04 -62.38 4.68
CA ARG A 114 16.80 -61.33 3.98
C ARG A 114 17.71 -62.03 2.95
N PRO A 115 18.28 -61.36 1.92
CA PRO A 115 18.06 -60.01 1.35
C PRO A 115 17.93 -60.07 -0.21
N PRO A 116 18.58 -59.21 -1.03
CA PRO A 116 18.06 -57.99 -1.67
C PRO A 116 18.09 -58.03 -3.22
N ALA A 117 17.56 -57.00 -3.91
CA ALA A 117 18.10 -56.48 -5.19
C ALA A 117 17.28 -55.24 -5.62
N GLN A 118 17.86 -54.04 -5.63
CA GLN A 118 18.70 -53.39 -6.66
C GLN A 118 17.89 -52.70 -7.78
N THR A 119 17.95 -51.35 -7.71
CA THR A 119 18.05 -50.35 -8.79
C THR A 119 17.96 -50.84 -10.24
N PHE A 120 17.10 -50.21 -11.04
CA PHE A 120 17.45 -49.15 -12.00
C PHE A 120 16.26 -48.19 -12.19
#